data_AF-A0AAE0S1P5-F1
#
_entry.id   AF-A0AAE0S1P5-F1
#
_cell.length_a   1.000
_cell.length_b   1.000
_cell.length_c   1.000
_cell.angle_alpha   90.00
_cell.angle_beta   90.00
_cell.angle_gamma   90.00
#
_symmetry.space_group_name_H-M   'P 1'
#
loop_
_entity.id
_entity.type
_entity.pdbx_description
1 polymer ?
#
loop_
_entity_poly.entity_id
_entity_poly.type
_entity_poly.pdbx_seq_one_letter_code
_entity_poly.pdbx_strand_id
1 'polypeptide(L)'
;MASSQNFDPCDTHMNLQEKFRSVGYHVDDPNDSLICDRTLTAGWYKFTSNAGGQMPESCVQPYHCGTHAPIWMNGAHPTVAEGIVTREACGNIAGTCCMYKTNIKVKNCGVKGFVYELQPTRGCSLAYCAGTGTPCRPDQYSLTGLTPCTDAYPKLPQNPQISNPIVLTDTFEFQCKVPFDTSRTDVKFEVTWLFNSKPDPTVPLTILSGNDRLAHLDQHYLKGHLGESISCAVSSYFLNSPQRKSPKVQSPDYWMGIRIEPAHLVVGENDPEKDVKLVSTIPIVCATPDKSSCKMEIYLDNNNHQTVGTSSCTQIMRPSDWNSATNQAVVNFKVLAQRDFKNDGDQNLVLHFNPIFSVDVPNIWNNYQIPYLQVQAKDKETSICSCVGDPHCITLDQNNAGKSAYHYFKVGEFLMYKSTSRPFEVHARTVTCNKASGATCNCAVAAREGNDQVIIDLCHHGWGQTYPRVSIQPKDHSQGTVVQKDPQGHTYYT
;
A
#
# COMPACT_ATOMS: atom_id res chain seq x y z
N MET A 1 19.79 23.03 68.33
CA MET A 1 20.52 23.60 67.18
C MET A 1 21.10 22.43 66.40
N ALA A 2 20.50 22.07 65.26
CA ALA A 2 21.07 21.04 64.40
C ALA A 2 22.22 21.64 63.60
N SER A 3 23.43 21.08 63.72
CA SER A 3 24.59 21.52 62.94
C SER A 3 24.30 21.31 61.45
N SER A 4 24.30 22.40 60.67
CA SER A 4 24.32 22.33 59.22
C SER A 4 25.57 21.56 58.79
N GLN A 5 25.39 20.31 58.34
CA GLN A 5 26.42 19.58 57.60
C GLN A 5 26.81 20.47 56.41
N ASN A 6 27.99 21.09 56.49
CA ASN A 6 28.51 21.95 55.45
C ASN A 6 29.06 21.04 54.34
N PHE A 7 28.17 20.64 53.42
CA PHE A 7 28.52 19.80 52.29
C PHE A 7 29.51 20.53 51.38
N ASP A 8 30.75 20.05 51.32
CA ASP A 8 31.75 20.58 50.39
C ASP A 8 31.40 20.11 48.96
N PRO A 9 31.16 21.01 48.00
CA PRO A 9 30.86 20.62 46.63
C PRO A 9 32.01 19.88 45.93
N CYS A 10 33.25 20.00 46.44
CA CYS A 10 34.38 19.21 45.97
C CYS A 10 34.24 17.70 46.26
N ASP A 11 33.43 17.34 47.25
CA ASP A 11 33.16 15.95 47.65
C ASP A 11 31.74 15.51 47.25
N THR A 12 30.80 16.46 47.16
CA THR A 12 29.39 16.18 46.83
C THR A 12 28.89 17.02 45.66
N HIS A 13 28.81 16.40 44.49
CA HIS A 13 28.38 17.02 43.24
C HIS A 13 27.83 15.97 42.28
N MET A 14 27.09 16.43 41.26
CA MET A 14 26.66 15.63 40.13
C MET A 14 27.71 15.67 39.00
N ASN A 15 27.75 14.64 38.16
CA ASN A 15 28.68 14.58 37.04
C ASN A 15 27.96 14.89 35.71
N LEU A 16 28.55 15.77 34.90
CA LEU A 16 28.21 15.95 33.49
C LEU A 16 29.30 15.30 32.65
N GLN A 17 28.93 14.28 31.88
CA GLN A 17 29.85 13.40 31.15
C GLN A 17 29.77 13.56 29.63
N GLU A 18 28.87 14.41 29.13
CA GLU A 18 28.63 14.59 27.71
C GLU A 18 29.84 15.27 27.05
N LYS A 19 30.71 14.47 26.40
CA LYS A 19 31.93 14.93 25.70
C LYS A 19 31.67 16.02 24.66
N PHE A 20 30.46 16.06 24.09
CA PHE A 20 30.05 17.04 23.10
C PHE A 20 29.86 18.44 23.68
N ARG A 21 29.90 18.63 25.00
CA ARG A 21 29.96 19.95 25.66
C ARG A 21 31.28 20.69 25.39
N SER A 22 32.29 20.04 24.81
CA SER A 22 33.57 20.67 24.47
C SER A 22 33.41 21.76 23.42
N VAL A 23 34.19 22.85 23.56
CA VAL A 23 34.29 23.88 22.52
C VAL A 23 34.82 23.33 21.19
N GLY A 24 35.52 22.19 21.22
CA GLY A 24 36.00 21.51 20.03
C GLY A 24 34.93 20.78 19.23
N TYR A 25 33.70 20.60 19.75
CA TYR A 25 32.60 20.00 19.00
C TYR A 25 31.73 21.08 18.37
N HIS A 26 31.52 20.99 17.06
CA HIS A 26 30.61 21.85 16.30
C HIS A 26 29.44 21.01 15.78
N VAL A 27 28.23 21.57 15.83
CA VAL A 27 27.00 20.97 15.33
C VAL A 27 26.90 21.29 13.84
N ASP A 28 27.11 20.29 12.99
CA ASP A 28 27.11 20.42 11.53
C ASP A 28 25.89 19.76 10.87
N ASP A 29 25.24 18.79 11.53
CA ASP A 29 24.11 18.04 10.98
C ASP A 29 22.79 18.50 11.61
N PRO A 30 21.73 18.80 10.84
CA PRO A 30 20.40 19.12 11.37
C PRO A 30 19.80 18.03 12.28
N ASN A 31 20.25 16.79 12.14
CA ASN A 31 19.81 15.65 12.95
C ASN A 31 20.64 15.42 14.22
N ASP A 32 21.69 16.23 14.45
CA ASP A 32 22.46 16.14 15.69
C ASP A 32 21.55 16.44 16.89
N SER A 33 21.52 15.51 17.85
CA SER A 33 20.82 15.71 19.12
C SER A 33 21.50 16.83 19.91
N LEU A 34 20.87 18.00 19.93
CA LEU A 34 21.37 19.18 20.63
C LEU A 34 21.28 19.00 22.15
N ILE A 35 22.34 19.36 22.85
CA ILE A 35 22.34 19.45 24.30
C ILE A 35 21.45 20.63 24.72
N CYS A 36 20.53 20.34 25.64
CA CYS A 36 19.68 21.35 26.26
C CYS A 36 19.68 21.23 27.78
N ASP A 37 20.18 22.26 28.45
CA ASP A 37 20.25 22.31 29.91
C ASP A 37 18.99 22.92 30.57
N ARG A 38 17.86 22.99 29.84
CA ARG A 38 16.57 23.48 30.40
C ARG A 38 16.06 22.57 31.51
N THR A 39 16.33 21.28 31.40
CA THR A 39 15.92 20.25 32.37
C THR A 39 16.99 19.97 33.42
N LEU A 40 18.12 20.68 33.39
CA LEU A 40 19.18 20.56 34.39
C LEU A 40 18.67 21.07 35.73
N THR A 41 18.81 20.28 36.80
CA THR A 41 18.41 20.71 38.14
C THR A 41 19.44 21.69 38.71
N ALA A 42 19.00 22.70 39.46
CA ALA A 42 19.94 23.59 40.13
C ALA A 42 20.81 22.81 41.13
N GLY A 43 22.14 22.99 41.08
CA GLY A 43 23.05 22.30 41.98
C GLY A 43 24.51 22.31 41.53
N TRP A 44 25.36 21.62 42.29
CA TRP A 44 26.79 21.51 42.01
C TRP A 44 27.08 20.39 41.01
N TYR A 45 27.81 20.72 39.96
CA TYR A 45 28.22 19.83 38.89
C TYR A 45 29.73 19.83 38.66
N LYS A 46 30.25 18.68 38.27
CA LYS A 46 31.61 18.53 37.72
C LYS A 46 31.53 18.01 36.31
N PHE A 47 32.18 18.70 35.39
CA PHE A 47 32.38 18.18 34.05
C PHE A 47 33.49 17.13 34.09
N THR A 48 33.15 15.90 33.73
CA THR A 48 34.02 14.72 33.87
C THR A 48 34.31 14.03 32.54
N SER A 49 33.91 14.65 31.43
CA SER A 49 34.23 14.14 30.09
C SER A 49 35.75 14.14 29.86
N ASN A 50 36.20 13.23 29.02
CA ASN A 50 37.60 13.19 28.59
C ASN A 50 37.99 14.32 27.62
N ALA A 51 37.01 15.08 27.10
CA ALA A 51 37.25 16.29 26.31
C ALA A 51 37.69 17.49 27.18
N GLY A 52 37.71 17.31 28.51
CA GLY A 52 38.06 18.33 29.49
C GLY A 52 36.90 18.69 30.40
N GLY A 53 37.20 19.39 31.49
CA GLY A 53 36.26 19.67 32.58
C GLY A 53 36.14 21.14 32.98
N GLN A 54 36.71 22.06 32.20
CA GLN A 54 36.70 23.49 32.49
C GLN A 54 35.74 24.22 31.57
N MET A 55 34.91 25.12 32.13
CA MET A 55 34.11 26.02 31.30
C MET A 55 35.02 27.02 30.58
N PRO A 56 34.79 27.35 29.30
CA PRO A 56 35.60 28.35 28.63
C PRO A 56 35.44 29.73 29.29
N GLU A 57 36.54 30.45 29.48
CA GLU A 57 36.59 31.81 30.08
C GLU A 57 36.36 32.94 29.06
N SER A 58 36.12 32.57 27.80
CA SER A 58 35.93 33.51 26.69
C SER A 58 34.79 33.06 25.79
N CYS A 59 34.34 34.00 24.95
CA CYS A 59 33.21 33.79 24.07
C CYS A 59 33.37 32.58 23.15
N VAL A 60 32.39 31.69 23.18
CA VAL A 60 32.29 30.56 22.24
C VAL A 60 31.33 30.92 21.11
N GLN A 61 31.70 30.62 19.86
CA GLN A 61 30.85 30.89 18.70
C GLN A 61 29.60 30.00 18.70
N PRO A 62 28.47 30.45 18.11
CA PRO A 62 27.27 29.61 17.99
C PRO A 62 27.56 28.25 17.37
N TYR A 63 26.69 27.26 17.64
CA TYR A 63 26.80 25.87 17.15
C TYR A 63 27.94 25.03 17.75
N HIS A 64 28.73 25.56 18.68
CA HIS A 64 29.71 24.77 19.44
C HIS A 64 29.12 24.17 20.72
N CYS A 65 29.88 23.29 21.37
CA CYS A 65 29.48 22.63 22.63
C CYS A 65 28.20 21.79 22.51
N GLY A 66 27.93 21.28 21.30
CA GLY A 66 26.80 20.41 21.02
C GLY A 66 25.45 21.12 21.12
N THR A 67 25.42 22.44 20.98
CA THR A 67 24.20 23.24 21.15
C THR A 67 24.22 24.45 20.21
N HIS A 68 23.06 25.07 19.95
CA HIS A 68 23.00 26.28 19.11
C HIS A 68 23.56 27.51 19.83
N ALA A 69 23.29 27.62 21.13
CA ALA A 69 23.71 28.74 21.95
C ALA A 69 24.63 28.24 23.09
N PRO A 70 25.96 28.29 22.91
CA PRO A 70 26.88 27.86 23.95
C PRO A 70 26.95 28.86 25.10
N ILE A 71 26.97 28.34 26.34
CA ILE A 71 27.19 29.11 27.55
C ILE A 71 28.65 28.95 28.01
N TRP A 72 29.34 30.08 28.16
CA TRP A 72 30.71 30.22 28.64
C TRP A 72 30.75 31.04 29.93
N MET A 73 31.86 31.03 30.66
CA MET A 73 32.01 31.74 31.93
C MET A 73 32.72 33.08 31.72
N ASN A 74 32.08 34.18 32.08
CA ASN A 74 32.66 35.51 32.02
C ASN A 74 33.50 35.80 33.28
N GLY A 75 34.81 35.60 33.14
CA GLY A 75 35.81 35.80 34.19
C GLY A 75 36.69 34.58 34.39
N ALA A 76 37.85 34.78 35.03
CA ALA A 76 38.81 33.71 35.29
C ALA A 76 38.30 32.73 36.37
N HIS A 77 38.65 31.45 36.22
CA HIS A 77 38.45 30.45 37.27
C HIS A 77 39.19 30.84 38.56
N PRO A 78 38.62 30.56 39.74
CA PRO A 78 39.26 30.86 41.01
C PRO A 78 40.52 30.02 41.25
N THR A 79 41.44 30.57 42.00
CA THR A 79 42.49 29.83 42.72
C THR A 79 41.87 29.04 43.88
N VAL A 80 42.60 28.07 44.44
CA VAL A 80 42.14 27.28 45.59
C VAL A 80 41.87 28.17 46.82
N ALA A 81 42.64 29.25 47.00
CA ALA A 81 42.51 30.17 48.13
C ALA A 81 41.26 31.04 48.06
N GLU A 82 40.74 31.32 46.87
CA GLU A 82 39.54 32.14 46.68
C GLU A 82 38.24 31.40 47.07
N GLY A 83 38.28 30.07 47.19
CA GLY A 83 37.13 29.27 47.60
C GLY A 83 35.99 29.31 46.58
N ILE A 84 34.75 29.49 47.06
CA ILE A 84 33.56 29.60 46.21
C ILE A 84 33.42 31.05 45.75
N VAL A 85 33.50 31.26 44.44
CA VAL A 85 33.31 32.59 43.84
C VAL A 85 32.11 32.60 42.90
N THR A 86 31.44 33.74 42.82
CA THR A 86 30.36 33.95 41.84
C THR A 86 30.95 34.46 40.53
N ARG A 87 30.45 33.95 39.40
CA ARG A 87 30.79 34.38 38.04
C ARG A 87 29.50 34.54 37.23
N GLU A 88 29.53 35.42 36.23
CA GLU A 88 28.44 35.50 35.25
C GLU A 88 28.70 34.46 34.16
N ALA A 89 27.73 33.60 33.87
CA ALA A 89 27.75 32.73 32.71
C ALA A 89 26.98 33.41 31.57
N CYS A 90 27.64 33.53 30.42
CA CYS A 90 27.17 34.22 29.23
C CYS A 90 26.82 33.21 28.13
N GLY A 91 25.63 33.32 27.55
CA GLY A 91 25.24 32.54 26.37
C GLY A 91 25.35 33.36 25.09
N ASN A 92 26.05 32.80 24.09
CA ASN A 92 26.12 33.38 22.75
C ASN A 92 24.89 32.96 21.94
N ILE A 93 23.98 33.89 21.69
CA ILE A 93 22.74 33.64 20.92
C ILE A 93 22.82 34.43 19.62
N ALA A 94 22.71 33.74 18.48
CA ALA A 94 22.74 34.34 17.14
C ALA A 94 23.95 35.27 16.91
N GLY A 95 25.12 34.92 17.45
CA GLY A 95 26.36 35.69 17.34
C GLY A 95 26.53 36.80 18.37
N THR A 96 25.51 37.08 19.18
CA THR A 96 25.61 38.03 20.29
C THR A 96 26.15 37.32 21.54
N CYS A 97 27.44 37.52 21.79
CA CYS A 97 28.25 36.76 22.75
C CYS A 97 27.70 36.56 24.18
N CYS A 98 27.03 37.58 24.74
CA CYS A 98 26.49 37.52 26.10
C CYS A 98 25.05 38.06 26.14
N MET A 99 24.21 37.52 25.26
CA MET A 99 22.77 37.84 25.24
C MET A 99 22.03 37.16 26.39
N TYR A 100 22.34 35.89 26.66
CA TYR A 100 21.87 35.20 27.85
C TYR A 100 22.85 35.41 29.00
N LYS A 101 22.32 35.64 30.20
CA LYS A 101 23.10 35.87 31.42
C LYS A 101 22.50 35.10 32.57
N THR A 102 23.33 34.42 33.34
CA THR A 102 22.95 33.81 34.61
C THR A 102 24.15 33.80 35.55
N ASN A 103 23.91 33.94 36.86
CA ASN A 103 24.98 33.80 37.82
C ASN A 103 25.22 32.32 38.12
N ILE A 104 26.48 31.91 38.13
CA ILE A 104 26.93 30.60 38.57
C ILE A 104 27.92 30.78 39.73
N LYS A 105 28.12 29.74 40.53
CA LYS A 105 29.25 29.68 41.47
C LYS A 105 30.27 28.67 40.96
N VAL A 106 31.54 28.91 41.22
CA VAL A 106 32.63 28.00 40.87
C VAL A 106 33.59 27.87 42.04
N LYS A 107 34.10 26.66 42.27
CA LYS A 107 35.12 26.36 43.27
C LYS A 107 36.24 25.53 42.65
N ASN A 108 37.48 25.90 42.97
CA ASN A 108 38.67 25.13 42.62
C ASN A 108 38.96 24.09 43.72
N CYS A 109 38.86 22.81 43.37
CA CYS A 109 39.10 21.68 44.28
C CYS A 109 40.53 21.13 44.15
N GLY A 110 41.47 21.94 43.64
CA GLY A 110 42.87 21.57 43.43
C GLY A 110 42.99 20.43 42.41
N VAL A 111 43.63 19.33 42.83
CA VAL A 111 43.82 18.14 41.97
C VAL A 111 42.51 17.50 41.51
N LYS A 112 41.40 17.74 42.21
CA LYS A 112 40.07 17.24 41.83
C LYS A 112 39.42 18.07 40.72
N GLY A 113 40.03 19.17 40.27
CA GLY A 113 39.49 20.05 39.24
C GLY A 113 38.47 21.06 39.76
N PHE A 114 37.57 21.53 38.90
CA PHE A 114 36.58 22.56 39.21
C PHE A 114 35.17 21.99 39.33
N VAL A 115 34.38 22.57 40.24
CA VAL A 115 32.95 22.31 40.39
C VAL A 115 32.16 23.60 40.21
N TYR A 116 30.98 23.50 39.60
CA TYR A 116 30.15 24.64 39.21
C TYR A 116 28.75 24.46 39.75
N GLU A 117 28.24 25.45 40.46
CA GLU A 117 26.83 25.53 40.82
C GLU A 117 26.06 26.09 39.63
N LEU A 118 25.43 25.19 38.86
CA LEU A 118 24.73 25.51 37.63
C LEU A 118 23.22 25.64 37.88
N GLN A 119 22.55 26.41 37.02
CA GLN A 119 21.11 26.63 37.05
C GLN A 119 20.48 26.11 35.75
N PRO A 120 19.21 25.65 35.79
CA PRO A 120 18.46 25.35 34.57
C PRO A 120 18.47 26.54 33.62
N THR A 121 18.65 26.28 32.33
CA THR A 121 18.57 27.34 31.32
C THR A 121 17.11 27.71 31.03
N ARG A 122 16.88 28.94 30.54
CA ARG A 122 15.52 29.45 30.24
C ARG A 122 14.89 28.86 28.96
N GLY A 123 15.62 28.03 28.20
CA GLY A 123 15.15 27.49 26.92
C GLY A 123 16.12 26.48 26.29
N CYS A 124 15.73 25.93 25.15
CA CYS A 124 16.58 25.10 24.28
C CYS A 124 16.80 25.80 22.93
N SER A 125 17.88 25.56 22.20
CA SER A 125 19.06 24.73 22.54
C SER A 125 20.18 25.60 23.10
N LEU A 126 20.30 25.63 24.44
CA LEU A 126 21.23 26.47 25.21
C LEU A 126 21.87 25.57 26.30
N ALA A 127 23.20 25.47 26.32
CA ALA A 127 23.92 24.53 27.21
C ALA A 127 25.29 25.06 27.68
N TYR A 128 25.72 24.63 28.87
CA TYR A 128 27.03 24.94 29.44
C TYR A 128 28.14 24.17 28.74
N CYS A 129 29.10 24.91 28.18
CA CYS A 129 30.32 24.38 27.58
C CYS A 129 31.29 23.87 28.63
N ALA A 130 32.01 22.81 28.33
CA ALA A 130 33.15 22.36 29.12
C ALA A 130 34.13 21.54 28.31
N GLY A 131 35.41 21.88 28.43
CA GLY A 131 36.52 21.20 27.77
C GLY A 131 36.92 21.81 26.43
N THR A 132 38.09 21.40 25.96
CA THR A 132 38.76 21.88 24.74
C THR A 132 39.15 20.77 23.78
N GLY A 133 39.11 19.50 24.21
CA GLY A 133 39.39 18.34 23.37
C GLY A 133 38.35 18.22 22.26
N THR A 134 38.76 17.85 21.04
CA THR A 134 37.85 17.71 19.89
C THR A 134 37.26 16.30 19.87
N PRO A 135 35.96 16.11 20.19
CA PRO A 135 35.36 14.78 20.23
C PRO A 135 35.11 14.24 18.83
N CYS A 136 35.21 12.91 18.66
CA CYS A 136 34.77 12.26 17.43
C CYS A 136 33.26 12.40 17.25
N ARG A 137 32.84 12.66 16.00
CA ARG A 137 31.42 12.68 15.62
C ARG A 137 30.72 11.35 15.94
N PRO A 138 29.38 11.32 16.04
CA PRO A 138 28.64 10.09 16.36
C PRO A 138 28.92 8.90 15.41
N ASP A 139 29.26 9.18 14.15
CA ASP A 139 29.62 8.21 13.10
C ASP A 139 31.12 7.88 13.06
N GLN A 140 31.90 8.43 13.98
CA GLN A 140 33.35 8.29 14.07
C GLN A 140 33.80 7.70 15.41
N TYR A 141 35.02 7.16 15.42
CA TYR A 141 35.59 6.46 16.56
C TYR A 141 37.08 6.75 16.75
N SER A 142 37.49 6.73 18.01
CA SER A 142 38.86 6.57 18.45
C SER A 142 38.86 5.93 19.84
N LEU A 143 39.98 5.36 20.28
CA LEU A 143 40.10 4.74 21.61
C LEU A 143 39.81 5.73 22.75
N THR A 144 40.14 7.01 22.55
CA THR A 144 39.89 8.09 23.51
C THR A 144 38.57 8.81 23.24
N GLY A 145 37.84 8.51 22.17
CA GLY A 145 36.66 9.28 21.76
C GLY A 145 36.94 10.71 21.31
N LEU A 146 38.21 11.10 21.17
CA LEU A 146 38.71 12.39 20.67
C LEU A 146 39.56 12.20 19.41
N THR A 147 39.83 13.26 18.66
CA THR A 147 40.66 13.23 17.44
C THR A 147 42.10 12.73 17.69
N PRO A 148 42.75 12.07 16.71
CA PRO A 148 42.27 11.76 15.36
C PRO A 148 41.24 10.62 15.35
N CYS A 149 40.17 10.80 14.56
CA CYS A 149 39.06 9.86 14.49
C CYS A 149 39.05 9.12 13.15
N THR A 150 38.59 7.87 13.16
CA THR A 150 38.28 7.08 11.96
C THR A 150 36.77 6.84 11.88
N ASP A 151 36.26 6.40 10.73
CA ASP A 151 34.85 5.99 10.67
C ASP A 151 34.58 4.85 11.67
N ALA A 152 33.45 4.92 12.37
CA ALA A 152 33.05 3.90 13.34
C ALA A 152 32.58 2.60 12.65
N TYR A 153 32.11 2.72 11.42
CA TYR A 153 31.61 1.64 10.55
C TYR A 153 31.77 2.02 9.07
N PRO A 154 31.78 1.04 8.15
CA PRO A 154 31.86 1.31 6.71
C PRO A 154 30.58 2.00 6.20
N LYS A 155 30.68 3.20 5.63
CA LYS A 155 29.51 3.90 5.09
C LYS A 155 29.14 3.38 3.71
N LEU A 156 27.88 3.02 3.52
CA LEU A 156 27.37 2.62 2.19
C LEU A 156 27.33 3.87 1.28
N PRO A 157 27.91 3.81 0.06
CA PRO A 157 27.90 4.94 -0.86
C PRO A 157 26.52 5.21 -1.47
N GLN A 158 25.66 4.19 -1.52
CA GLN A 158 24.30 4.24 -2.06
C GLN A 158 23.39 3.31 -1.27
N ASN A 159 22.08 3.51 -1.42
CA ASN A 159 21.08 2.60 -0.83
C ASN A 159 21.19 1.20 -1.47
N PRO A 160 20.93 0.13 -0.70
CA PRO A 160 20.87 -1.21 -1.25
C PRO A 160 19.76 -1.33 -2.31
N GLN A 161 19.92 -2.27 -3.24
CA GLN A 161 18.99 -2.47 -4.34
C GLN A 161 18.35 -3.85 -4.23
N ILE A 162 17.03 -3.88 -4.06
CA ILE A 162 16.25 -5.10 -4.22
C ILE A 162 16.04 -5.38 -5.71
N SER A 163 16.17 -6.64 -6.12
CA SER A 163 15.90 -7.08 -7.49
C SER A 163 14.40 -7.24 -7.73
N ASN A 164 14.01 -7.31 -9.00
CA ASN A 164 12.76 -7.99 -9.37
C ASN A 164 12.85 -9.48 -9.01
N PRO A 165 11.74 -10.22 -8.91
CA PRO A 165 11.77 -11.65 -8.64
C PRO A 165 12.48 -12.39 -9.78
N ILE A 166 13.47 -13.19 -9.43
CA ILE A 166 14.29 -13.97 -10.35
C ILE A 166 13.74 -15.39 -10.36
N VAL A 167 13.20 -15.81 -11.50
CA VAL A 167 12.67 -17.16 -11.69
C VAL A 167 13.82 -18.15 -11.83
N LEU A 168 13.83 -19.16 -10.97
CA LEU A 168 14.70 -20.32 -11.03
C LEU A 168 13.95 -21.48 -11.70
N THR A 169 14.38 -22.74 -11.51
CA THR A 169 13.79 -23.90 -12.17
C THR A 169 12.31 -24.12 -11.82
N ASP A 170 12.00 -24.08 -10.53
CA ASP A 170 10.74 -24.45 -9.88
C ASP A 170 10.40 -23.51 -8.71
N THR A 171 11.29 -22.56 -8.44
CA THR A 171 11.15 -21.54 -7.41
C THR A 171 11.48 -20.16 -7.99
N PHE A 172 11.33 -19.12 -7.18
CA PHE A 172 11.88 -17.80 -7.48
C PHE A 172 12.45 -17.20 -6.19
N GLU A 173 13.34 -16.23 -6.36
CA GLU A 173 13.95 -15.53 -5.25
C GLU A 173 14.02 -14.02 -5.51
N PHE A 174 14.12 -13.27 -4.42
CA PHE A 174 14.55 -11.88 -4.42
C PHE A 174 16.03 -11.80 -4.06
N GLN A 175 16.75 -10.87 -4.66
CA GLN A 175 18.12 -10.56 -4.30
C GLN A 175 18.22 -9.13 -3.77
N CYS A 176 19.00 -8.94 -2.72
CA CYS A 176 19.37 -7.64 -2.20
C CYS A 176 20.86 -7.40 -2.46
N LYS A 177 21.15 -6.46 -3.36
CA LYS A 177 22.50 -6.04 -3.72
C LYS A 177 22.97 -4.90 -2.82
N VAL A 178 24.07 -5.14 -2.12
CA VAL A 178 24.77 -4.14 -1.30
C VAL A 178 25.79 -3.42 -2.17
N PRO A 179 25.65 -2.11 -2.43
CA PRO A 179 26.55 -1.36 -3.31
C PRO A 179 27.84 -1.02 -2.58
N PHE A 180 28.71 -2.00 -2.37
CA PHE A 180 29.99 -1.81 -1.69
C PHE A 180 31.11 -2.54 -2.41
N ASP A 181 32.33 -1.98 -2.40
CA ASP A 181 33.50 -2.55 -3.05
C ASP A 181 33.75 -4.00 -2.58
N THR A 182 33.80 -4.94 -3.52
CA THR A 182 34.01 -6.37 -3.29
C THR A 182 35.44 -6.69 -2.87
N SER A 183 36.41 -5.82 -3.12
CA SER A 183 37.81 -6.01 -2.71
C SER A 183 38.02 -5.85 -1.20
N ARG A 184 37.08 -5.16 -0.53
CA ARG A 184 37.11 -4.91 0.92
C ARG A 184 36.56 -6.12 1.67
N THR A 185 37.46 -6.93 2.21
CA THR A 185 37.12 -8.14 2.99
C THR A 185 37.11 -7.90 4.50
N ASP A 186 37.51 -6.71 4.96
CA ASP A 186 37.57 -6.28 6.36
C ASP A 186 36.19 -5.85 6.93
N VAL A 187 35.13 -6.02 6.14
CA VAL A 187 33.77 -5.56 6.43
C VAL A 187 32.76 -6.71 6.38
N LYS A 188 31.67 -6.56 7.12
CA LYS A 188 30.50 -7.45 7.07
C LYS A 188 29.22 -6.63 6.95
N PHE A 189 28.20 -7.26 6.37
CA PHE A 189 26.88 -6.66 6.20
C PHE A 189 25.81 -7.58 6.78
N GLU A 190 24.89 -6.99 7.54
CA GLU A 190 23.68 -7.63 8.04
C GLU A 190 22.50 -7.15 7.21
N VAL A 191 21.89 -8.07 6.46
CA VAL A 191 20.73 -7.81 5.61
C VAL A 191 19.49 -8.37 6.29
N THR A 192 18.56 -7.47 6.60
CA THR A 192 17.23 -7.79 7.13
C THR A 192 16.20 -7.54 6.03
N TRP A 193 15.34 -8.52 5.76
CA TRP A 193 14.20 -8.34 4.88
C TRP A 193 13.04 -7.71 5.63
N LEU A 194 12.35 -6.77 4.99
CA LEU A 194 11.25 -6.00 5.57
C LEU A 194 10.01 -6.17 4.70
N PHE A 195 8.87 -6.35 5.36
CA PHE A 195 7.54 -6.36 4.76
C PHE A 195 6.75 -5.18 5.31
N ASN A 196 6.29 -4.27 4.44
CA ASN A 196 5.73 -2.97 4.81
C ASN A 196 6.63 -2.21 5.83
N SER A 197 7.94 -2.20 5.56
CA SER A 197 8.98 -1.60 6.42
C SER A 197 9.13 -2.22 7.82
N LYS A 198 8.60 -3.43 8.05
CA LYS A 198 8.74 -4.16 9.32
C LYS A 198 9.42 -5.52 9.10
N PRO A 199 10.34 -5.94 9.99
CA PRO A 199 10.94 -7.26 9.89
C PRO A 199 9.93 -8.34 10.31
N ASP A 200 9.95 -9.48 9.63
CA ASP A 200 9.28 -10.70 10.09
C ASP A 200 10.29 -11.59 10.84
N PRO A 201 10.04 -11.96 12.12
CA PRO A 201 10.86 -12.90 12.87
C PRO A 201 11.07 -14.27 12.22
N THR A 202 10.19 -14.71 11.30
CA THR A 202 10.35 -15.98 10.60
C THR A 202 11.44 -15.94 9.53
N VAL A 203 11.79 -14.75 9.05
CA VAL A 203 12.83 -14.56 8.02
C VAL A 203 14.19 -14.37 8.68
N PRO A 204 15.16 -15.26 8.41
CA PRO A 204 16.47 -15.18 9.06
C PRO A 204 17.28 -13.98 8.57
N LEU A 205 18.07 -13.41 9.48
CA LEU A 205 19.06 -12.40 9.15
C LEU A 205 20.16 -13.00 8.25
N THR A 206 20.43 -12.36 7.10
CA THR A 206 21.55 -12.76 6.25
C THR A 206 22.81 -11.97 6.60
N ILE A 207 23.94 -12.66 6.81
CA ILE A 207 25.24 -12.02 7.04
C ILE A 207 26.12 -12.25 5.82
N LEU A 208 26.49 -11.15 5.15
CA LEU A 208 27.42 -11.17 4.02
C LEU A 208 28.83 -10.87 4.52
N SER A 209 29.81 -11.62 4.03
CA SER A 209 31.21 -11.51 4.46
C SER A 209 32.19 -11.76 3.32
N GLY A 210 33.45 -11.38 3.51
CA GLY A 210 34.46 -11.50 2.46
C GLY A 210 34.03 -10.70 1.22
N ASN A 211 33.88 -11.39 0.09
CA ASN A 211 33.54 -10.78 -1.19
C ASN A 211 32.02 -10.74 -1.47
N ASP A 212 31.19 -11.32 -0.59
CA ASP A 212 29.75 -11.45 -0.83
C ASP A 212 29.04 -10.11 -0.68
N ARG A 213 28.20 -9.76 -1.66
CA ARG A 213 27.41 -8.50 -1.70
C ARG A 213 25.96 -8.71 -2.10
N LEU A 214 25.53 -9.96 -2.20
CA LEU A 214 24.19 -10.35 -2.61
C LEU A 214 23.59 -11.24 -1.52
N ALA A 215 22.50 -10.78 -0.92
CA ALA A 215 21.65 -11.61 -0.07
C ALA A 215 20.48 -12.13 -0.90
N HIS A 216 20.07 -13.37 -0.63
CA HIS A 216 19.02 -14.06 -1.36
C HIS A 216 17.85 -14.37 -0.42
N LEU A 217 16.62 -14.22 -0.91
CA LEU A 217 15.40 -14.60 -0.21
C LEU A 217 14.53 -15.47 -1.12
N ASP A 218 14.43 -16.75 -0.78
CA ASP A 218 13.56 -17.68 -1.48
C ASP A 218 12.08 -17.36 -1.21
N GLN A 219 11.23 -17.65 -2.19
CA GLN A 219 9.80 -17.40 -2.14
C GLN A 219 9.08 -17.94 -0.89
N HIS A 220 9.54 -19.02 -0.25
CA HIS A 220 8.78 -19.64 0.85
C HIS A 220 8.60 -18.69 2.05
N TYR A 221 9.48 -17.71 2.21
CA TYR A 221 9.39 -16.65 3.22
C TYR A 221 8.32 -15.60 2.91
N LEU A 222 7.73 -15.61 1.72
CA LEU A 222 6.67 -14.65 1.33
C LEU A 222 5.28 -15.10 1.77
N LYS A 223 5.17 -16.28 2.40
CA LYS A 223 3.88 -16.82 2.86
C LYS A 223 3.22 -15.87 3.86
N GLY A 224 2.04 -15.37 3.52
CA GLY A 224 1.30 -14.41 4.34
C GLY A 224 1.66 -12.94 4.11
N HIS A 225 2.60 -12.64 3.23
CA HIS A 225 3.05 -11.29 2.88
C HIS A 225 2.61 -10.82 1.49
N LEU A 226 1.84 -11.63 0.75
CA LEU A 226 1.27 -11.19 -0.52
C LEU A 226 0.26 -10.06 -0.29
N GLY A 227 0.33 -9.01 -1.11
CA GLY A 227 -0.38 -7.74 -0.94
C GLY A 227 0.46 -6.65 -0.25
N GLU A 228 1.59 -7.02 0.35
CA GLU A 228 2.54 -6.11 0.99
C GLU A 228 3.69 -5.68 0.07
N SER A 229 4.45 -4.69 0.50
CA SER A 229 5.70 -4.32 -0.16
C SER A 229 6.91 -4.92 0.55
N ILE A 230 7.85 -5.48 -0.21
CA ILE A 230 9.12 -6.01 0.30
C ILE A 230 10.27 -5.03 0.04
N SER A 231 11.17 -4.92 1.00
CA SER A 231 12.47 -4.24 0.85
C SER A 231 13.54 -4.92 1.69
N CYS A 232 14.80 -4.55 1.47
CA CYS A 232 15.91 -5.00 2.28
C CYS A 232 16.58 -3.84 3.00
N ALA A 233 16.93 -4.04 4.26
CA ALA A 233 17.63 -3.08 5.09
C ALA A 233 18.99 -3.62 5.52
N VAL A 234 20.03 -2.81 5.31
CA VAL A 234 21.41 -3.23 5.47
C VAL A 234 22.10 -2.40 6.54
N SER A 235 22.76 -3.07 7.48
CA SER A 235 23.73 -2.45 8.40
C SER A 235 25.11 -3.04 8.17
N SER A 236 26.14 -2.20 8.20
CA SER A 236 27.54 -2.58 7.98
C SER A 236 28.37 -2.43 9.25
N TYR A 237 29.45 -3.20 9.36
CA TYR A 237 30.44 -3.06 10.44
C TYR A 237 31.81 -3.60 10.02
N PHE A 238 32.86 -3.14 10.69
CA PHE A 238 34.21 -3.68 10.53
C PHE A 238 34.37 -4.98 11.31
N LEU A 239 35.11 -5.95 10.75
CA LEU A 239 35.39 -7.24 11.39
C LEU A 239 35.99 -7.11 12.79
N ASN A 240 36.87 -6.12 12.99
CA ASN A 240 37.54 -5.87 14.26
C ASN A 240 36.65 -5.16 15.30
N SER A 241 35.47 -4.65 14.88
CA SER A 241 34.59 -3.82 15.70
C SER A 241 33.12 -4.20 15.50
N PRO A 242 32.71 -5.47 15.72
CA PRO A 242 31.36 -5.95 15.40
C PRO A 242 30.24 -5.29 16.21
N GLN A 243 30.59 -4.67 17.33
CA GLN A 243 29.65 -3.94 18.18
C GLN A 243 29.27 -2.56 17.61
N ARG A 244 30.05 -2.03 16.65
CA ARG A 244 29.83 -0.72 16.02
C ARG A 244 29.18 -0.94 14.66
N LYS A 245 27.87 -1.08 14.67
CA LYS A 245 27.07 -1.24 13.44
C LYS A 245 26.59 0.11 12.96
N SER A 246 26.54 0.28 11.64
CA SER A 246 25.88 1.42 11.04
C SER A 246 24.38 1.40 11.35
N PRO A 247 23.70 2.56 11.29
CA PRO A 247 22.26 2.60 11.08
C PRO A 247 21.86 1.75 9.86
N LYS A 248 20.64 1.21 9.89
CA LYS A 248 20.13 0.44 8.76
C LYS A 248 19.76 1.37 7.62
N VAL A 249 20.25 1.07 6.41
CA VAL A 249 19.88 1.76 5.17
C VAL A 249 18.95 0.83 4.38
N GLN A 250 17.77 1.33 4.00
CA GLN A 250 16.73 0.54 3.34
C GLN A 250 16.76 0.73 1.82
N SER A 251 16.44 -0.32 1.08
CA SER A 251 16.21 -0.28 -0.37
C SER A 251 14.88 0.38 -0.70
N PRO A 252 14.63 0.74 -1.98
CA PRO A 252 13.28 0.97 -2.45
C PRO A 252 12.38 -0.26 -2.19
N ASP A 253 11.09 -0.01 -2.09
CA ASP A 253 10.07 -1.03 -1.89
C ASP A 253 9.66 -1.66 -3.24
N TYR A 254 9.38 -2.97 -3.22
CA TYR A 254 8.80 -3.73 -4.32
C TYR A 254 7.44 -4.29 -3.91
N TRP A 255 6.37 -3.95 -4.62
CA TRP A 255 5.03 -4.43 -4.29
C TRP A 255 4.79 -5.85 -4.81
N MET A 256 4.35 -6.76 -3.94
CA MET A 256 4.15 -8.17 -4.24
C MET A 256 2.68 -8.53 -4.25
N GLY A 257 2.14 -8.97 -5.39
CA GLY A 257 0.77 -9.50 -5.43
C GLY A 257 0.12 -9.41 -6.80
N ILE A 258 -1.20 -9.53 -6.81
CA ILE A 258 -2.05 -9.38 -8.00
C ILE A 258 -2.90 -8.13 -7.84
N ARG A 259 -2.84 -7.25 -8.84
CA ARG A 259 -3.67 -6.04 -8.93
C ARG A 259 -4.57 -6.07 -10.16
N ILE A 260 -5.61 -5.23 -10.14
CA ILE A 260 -6.63 -5.16 -11.18
C ILE A 260 -6.48 -3.85 -11.94
N GLU A 261 -6.50 -3.91 -13.27
CA GLU A 261 -6.40 -2.76 -14.14
C GLU A 261 -7.52 -2.78 -15.21
N PRO A 262 -8.45 -1.80 -15.23
CA PRO A 262 -8.60 -0.71 -14.26
C PRO A 262 -9.25 -1.19 -12.94
N ALA A 263 -9.01 -0.49 -11.83
CA ALA A 263 -9.64 -0.79 -10.54
C ALA A 263 -11.13 -0.37 -10.47
N HIS A 264 -11.52 0.59 -11.31
CA HIS A 264 -12.90 1.05 -11.47
C HIS A 264 -13.27 1.01 -12.95
N LEU A 265 -14.37 0.34 -13.27
CA LEU A 265 -14.86 0.14 -14.63
C LEU A 265 -16.27 0.72 -14.77
N VAL A 266 -16.53 1.43 -15.86
CA VAL A 266 -17.88 1.88 -16.23
C VAL A 266 -18.28 1.14 -17.50
N VAL A 267 -19.44 0.48 -17.51
CA VAL A 267 -19.99 -0.27 -18.66
C VAL A 267 -21.45 0.11 -18.85
N GLY A 268 -21.88 0.44 -20.07
CA GLY A 268 -23.30 0.64 -20.39
C GLY A 268 -23.93 -0.60 -21.02
N GLU A 269 -25.25 -0.76 -20.88
CA GLU A 269 -25.99 -1.94 -21.40
C GLU A 269 -25.94 -2.13 -22.92
N ASN A 270 -25.55 -1.11 -23.67
CA ASN A 270 -25.30 -1.18 -25.12
C ASN A 270 -23.82 -0.98 -25.49
N ASP A 271 -22.94 -0.87 -24.50
CA ASP A 271 -21.51 -0.80 -24.76
C ASP A 271 -20.99 -2.19 -25.15
N PRO A 272 -19.93 -2.27 -25.98
CA PRO A 272 -19.19 -3.50 -26.14
C PRO A 272 -18.53 -3.91 -24.83
N GLU A 273 -18.19 -5.19 -24.71
CA GLU A 273 -17.43 -5.72 -23.57
C GLU A 273 -16.10 -4.97 -23.40
N LYS A 274 -15.73 -4.68 -22.15
CA LYS A 274 -14.50 -3.97 -21.81
C LYS A 274 -13.48 -4.92 -21.18
N ASP A 275 -12.22 -4.75 -21.56
CA ASP A 275 -11.13 -5.57 -21.05
C ASP A 275 -10.72 -5.14 -19.63
N VAL A 276 -10.56 -6.14 -18.76
CA VAL A 276 -9.99 -6.01 -17.42
C VAL A 276 -8.79 -6.94 -17.31
N LYS A 277 -7.72 -6.43 -16.70
CA LYS A 277 -6.45 -7.16 -16.53
C LYS A 277 -6.23 -7.51 -15.07
N LEU A 278 -5.85 -8.76 -14.84
CA LEU A 278 -5.19 -9.18 -13.61
C LEU A 278 -3.69 -9.17 -13.86
N VAL A 279 -2.96 -8.35 -13.10
CA VAL A 279 -1.52 -8.17 -13.23
C VAL A 279 -0.84 -8.69 -11.98
N SER A 280 -0.11 -9.79 -12.09
CA SER A 280 0.74 -10.31 -11.02
C SER A 280 2.15 -9.72 -11.13
N THR A 281 2.69 -9.23 -10.01
CA THR A 281 4.12 -8.84 -9.87
C THR A 281 4.98 -9.96 -9.33
N ILE A 282 4.40 -11.14 -9.10
CA ILE A 282 5.08 -12.35 -8.63
C ILE A 282 4.93 -13.44 -9.70
N PRO A 283 6.02 -14.15 -10.05
CA PRO A 283 5.96 -15.21 -11.06
C PRO A 283 5.13 -16.40 -10.57
N ILE A 284 4.41 -17.00 -11.52
CA ILE A 284 3.68 -18.24 -11.27
C ILE A 284 4.64 -19.38 -11.56
N VAL A 285 5.19 -19.98 -10.51
CA VAL A 285 6.07 -21.15 -10.59
C VAL A 285 5.30 -22.40 -10.17
N CYS A 286 5.75 -23.56 -10.65
CA CYS A 286 5.07 -24.84 -10.40
C CYS A 286 5.96 -25.74 -9.58
N ALA A 287 5.37 -26.37 -8.58
CA ALA A 287 6.06 -27.40 -7.79
C ALA A 287 6.19 -28.73 -8.55
N THR A 288 5.40 -28.92 -9.61
CA THR A 288 5.38 -30.16 -10.41
C THR A 288 6.39 -30.12 -11.57
N PRO A 289 7.00 -31.27 -11.93
CA PRO A 289 7.90 -31.37 -13.08
C PRO A 289 7.21 -31.07 -14.43
N ASP A 290 5.92 -31.40 -14.55
CA ASP A 290 5.13 -31.06 -15.73
C ASP A 290 4.59 -29.63 -15.61
N LYS A 291 5.29 -28.70 -16.28
CA LYS A 291 4.92 -27.28 -16.33
C LYS A 291 3.73 -27.01 -17.26
N SER A 292 3.32 -27.97 -18.10
CA SER A 292 2.29 -27.76 -19.12
C SER A 292 0.86 -27.87 -18.56
N SER A 293 0.69 -28.65 -17.49
CA SER A 293 -0.59 -28.85 -16.79
C SER A 293 -0.81 -27.90 -15.61
N CYS A 294 0.27 -27.31 -15.08
CA CYS A 294 0.23 -26.43 -13.92
C CYS A 294 -0.47 -25.09 -14.21
N LYS A 295 -1.37 -24.71 -13.30
CA LYS A 295 -2.13 -23.48 -13.38
C LYS A 295 -2.56 -22.97 -12.00
N MET A 296 -2.65 -21.64 -11.89
CA MET A 296 -3.32 -20.99 -10.78
C MET A 296 -4.71 -20.55 -11.24
N GLU A 297 -5.74 -21.08 -10.57
CA GLU A 297 -7.13 -20.72 -10.83
C GLU A 297 -7.58 -19.63 -9.86
N ILE A 298 -8.13 -18.56 -10.43
CA ILE A 298 -8.65 -17.41 -9.73
C ILE A 298 -10.15 -17.37 -9.98
N TYR A 299 -10.93 -17.58 -8.93
CA TYR A 299 -12.38 -17.63 -9.02
C TYR A 299 -12.99 -16.25 -8.72
N LEU A 300 -13.80 -15.75 -9.66
CA LEU A 300 -14.57 -14.53 -9.52
C LEU A 300 -15.97 -14.88 -9.04
N ASP A 301 -16.35 -14.35 -7.88
CA ASP A 301 -17.69 -14.44 -7.34
C ASP A 301 -18.55 -13.31 -7.92
N ASN A 302 -19.49 -13.69 -8.80
CA ASN A 302 -20.43 -12.78 -9.44
C ASN A 302 -21.88 -13.18 -9.14
N ASN A 303 -22.32 -12.88 -7.92
CA ASN A 303 -23.71 -13.08 -7.49
C ASN A 303 -24.71 -12.21 -8.26
N ASN A 304 -24.27 -11.12 -8.90
CA ASN A 304 -25.11 -10.17 -9.65
C ASN A 304 -24.92 -10.30 -11.18
N HIS A 305 -24.77 -11.54 -11.66
CA HIS A 305 -24.60 -11.84 -13.09
C HIS A 305 -25.75 -11.35 -13.98
N GLN A 306 -26.90 -11.00 -13.40
CA GLN A 306 -28.05 -10.42 -14.08
C GLN A 306 -27.82 -8.96 -14.50
N THR A 307 -26.97 -8.21 -13.78
CA THR A 307 -26.64 -6.81 -14.11
C THR A 307 -25.31 -6.71 -14.84
N VAL A 308 -24.30 -7.49 -14.42
CA VAL A 308 -22.95 -7.44 -15.02
C VAL A 308 -22.51 -8.85 -15.42
N GLY A 309 -22.24 -9.04 -16.71
CA GLY A 309 -21.70 -10.27 -17.28
C GLY A 309 -20.18 -10.23 -17.36
N THR A 310 -19.55 -11.40 -17.27
CA THR A 310 -18.10 -11.56 -17.47
C THR A 310 -17.83 -12.70 -18.45
N SER A 311 -16.77 -12.60 -19.25
CA SER A 311 -16.41 -13.63 -20.24
C SER A 311 -16.07 -14.99 -19.62
N SER A 312 -15.64 -15.02 -18.35
CA SER A 312 -15.40 -16.23 -17.57
C SER A 312 -15.49 -15.92 -16.07
N CYS A 313 -16.01 -16.85 -15.27
CA CYS A 313 -15.95 -16.77 -13.80
C CYS A 313 -14.65 -17.34 -13.21
N THR A 314 -13.82 -17.99 -14.03
CA THR A 314 -12.53 -18.55 -13.62
C THR A 314 -11.44 -17.98 -14.52
N GLN A 315 -10.48 -17.28 -13.92
CA GLN A 315 -9.27 -16.81 -14.60
C GLN A 315 -8.13 -17.78 -14.32
N ILE A 316 -7.28 -18.02 -15.32
CA ILE A 316 -6.20 -19.01 -15.22
C ILE A 316 -4.89 -18.31 -15.52
N MET A 317 -4.00 -18.25 -14.52
CA MET A 317 -2.62 -17.82 -14.71
C MET A 317 -1.68 -19.03 -14.79
N ARG A 318 -0.76 -19.02 -15.74
CA ARG A 318 0.24 -20.07 -15.99
C ARG A 318 1.65 -19.48 -15.89
N PRO A 319 2.67 -20.35 -15.72
CA PRO A 319 4.07 -19.91 -15.81
C PRO A 319 4.42 -19.21 -17.13
N SER A 320 3.77 -19.61 -18.23
CA SER A 320 3.95 -19.01 -19.55
C SER A 320 3.50 -17.55 -19.64
N ASP A 321 2.63 -17.11 -18.73
CA ASP A 321 2.10 -15.75 -18.75
C ASP A 321 3.10 -14.75 -18.16
N TRP A 322 4.15 -15.23 -17.46
CA TRP A 322 5.19 -14.40 -16.90
C TRP A 322 6.13 -13.87 -17.98
N ASN A 323 6.22 -12.54 -18.07
CA ASN A 323 7.16 -11.86 -18.95
C ASN A 323 8.35 -11.32 -18.13
N SER A 324 9.55 -11.84 -18.38
CA SER A 324 10.78 -11.45 -17.70
C SER A 324 11.27 -10.05 -18.05
N ALA A 325 10.86 -9.48 -19.19
CA ALA A 325 11.21 -8.10 -19.57
C ALA A 325 10.39 -7.08 -18.76
N THR A 326 9.12 -7.38 -18.49
CA THR A 326 8.21 -6.50 -17.73
C THR A 326 8.10 -6.89 -16.25
N ASN A 327 8.59 -8.07 -15.86
CA ASN A 327 8.46 -8.67 -14.53
C ASN A 327 6.99 -8.76 -14.08
N GLN A 328 6.12 -9.15 -14.99
CA GLN A 328 4.68 -9.24 -14.76
C GLN A 328 4.07 -10.44 -15.48
N ALA A 329 3.07 -11.06 -14.86
CA ALA A 329 2.14 -11.96 -15.54
C ALA A 329 0.78 -11.29 -15.69
N VAL A 330 0.19 -11.38 -16.89
CA VAL A 330 -1.05 -10.67 -17.22
C VAL A 330 -2.08 -11.62 -17.80
N VAL A 331 -3.27 -11.65 -17.19
CA VAL A 331 -4.44 -12.36 -17.71
C VAL A 331 -5.57 -11.36 -17.93
N ASN A 332 -6.25 -11.48 -19.07
CA ASN A 332 -7.34 -10.58 -19.45
C ASN A 332 -8.67 -11.33 -19.39
N PHE A 333 -9.70 -10.64 -18.91
CA PHE A 333 -11.08 -11.09 -19.02
C PHE A 333 -11.96 -9.89 -19.37
N LYS A 334 -13.16 -10.16 -19.87
CA LYS A 334 -14.06 -9.12 -20.33
C LYS A 334 -15.24 -8.96 -19.39
N VAL A 335 -15.71 -7.73 -19.27
CA VAL A 335 -16.84 -7.34 -18.44
C VAL A 335 -17.80 -6.50 -19.28
N LEU A 336 -19.10 -6.77 -19.15
CA LEU A 336 -20.17 -6.06 -19.85
C LEU A 336 -21.35 -5.82 -18.90
N ALA A 337 -22.11 -4.74 -19.12
CA ALA A 337 -23.41 -4.58 -18.49
C ALA A 337 -24.43 -5.41 -19.28
N GLN A 338 -25.19 -6.25 -18.60
CA GLN A 338 -26.23 -7.05 -19.24
C GLN A 338 -27.36 -6.15 -19.67
N ARG A 339 -27.87 -6.38 -20.87
CA ARG A 339 -29.04 -5.67 -21.35
C ARG A 339 -30.29 -6.32 -20.79
N ASP A 340 -30.85 -5.74 -19.74
CA ASP A 340 -32.03 -6.27 -19.07
C ASP A 340 -33.36 -5.65 -19.56
N PHE A 341 -33.25 -4.62 -20.41
CA PHE A 341 -34.36 -3.86 -21.01
C PHE A 341 -35.28 -3.19 -19.97
N LYS A 342 -34.79 -2.89 -18.77
CA LYS A 342 -35.52 -2.18 -17.71
C LYS A 342 -34.85 -0.85 -17.43
N ASN A 343 -35.66 0.18 -17.20
CA ASN A 343 -35.13 1.47 -16.72
C ASN A 343 -35.05 1.43 -15.20
N ASP A 344 -34.01 0.81 -14.66
CA ASP A 344 -33.80 0.68 -13.22
C ASP A 344 -32.69 1.59 -12.66
N GLY A 345 -32.09 2.42 -13.52
CA GLY A 345 -31.08 3.40 -13.16
C GLY A 345 -29.67 2.81 -12.98
N ASP A 346 -28.67 3.68 -12.90
CA ASP A 346 -27.27 3.27 -12.78
C ASP A 346 -27.03 2.40 -11.53
N GLN A 347 -26.43 1.24 -11.71
CA GLN A 347 -26.10 0.31 -10.62
C GLN A 347 -24.59 0.31 -10.33
N ASN A 348 -24.23 0.42 -9.05
CA ASN A 348 -22.85 0.28 -8.60
C ASN A 348 -22.66 -1.09 -7.95
N LEU A 349 -21.70 -1.85 -8.44
CA LEU A 349 -21.46 -3.24 -8.09
C LEU A 349 -19.98 -3.44 -7.74
N VAL A 350 -19.73 -4.47 -6.95
CA VAL A 350 -18.38 -4.92 -6.62
C VAL A 350 -18.26 -6.39 -6.98
N LEU A 351 -17.26 -6.70 -7.80
CA LEU A 351 -16.93 -8.07 -8.16
C LEU A 351 -15.79 -8.54 -7.25
N HIS A 352 -16.06 -9.60 -6.49
CA HIS A 352 -15.13 -10.15 -5.52
C HIS A 352 -14.42 -11.37 -6.09
N PHE A 353 -13.16 -11.57 -5.71
CA PHE A 353 -12.43 -12.80 -6.01
C PHE A 353 -12.41 -13.66 -4.75
N ASN A 354 -12.59 -14.97 -4.91
CA ASN A 354 -12.39 -15.89 -3.80
C ASN A 354 -10.91 -15.93 -3.41
N PRO A 355 -10.58 -16.17 -2.12
CA PRO A 355 -9.20 -16.40 -1.73
C PRO A 355 -8.59 -17.53 -2.55
N ILE A 356 -7.34 -17.36 -2.97
CA ILE A 356 -6.67 -18.36 -3.81
C ILE A 356 -6.33 -19.60 -2.98
N PHE A 357 -6.71 -20.77 -3.52
CA PHE A 357 -6.29 -22.08 -3.04
C PHE A 357 -5.89 -22.91 -4.26
N SER A 358 -4.61 -23.29 -4.35
CA SER A 358 -4.16 -24.16 -5.43
C SER A 358 -3.05 -25.09 -4.94
N VAL A 359 -3.12 -26.35 -5.38
CA VAL A 359 -2.15 -27.40 -5.06
C VAL A 359 -0.96 -27.41 -6.04
N ASP A 360 -1.12 -26.81 -7.22
CA ASP A 360 -0.11 -26.86 -8.30
C ASP A 360 0.95 -25.77 -8.14
N VAL A 361 0.63 -24.71 -7.39
CA VAL A 361 1.50 -23.55 -7.15
C VAL A 361 1.99 -23.49 -5.70
N PRO A 362 3.08 -22.78 -5.41
CA PRO A 362 3.61 -22.62 -4.08
C PRO A 362 2.57 -22.12 -3.08
N ASN A 363 2.70 -22.60 -1.84
CA ASN A 363 1.78 -22.30 -0.74
C ASN A 363 1.74 -20.82 -0.32
N ILE A 364 2.59 -19.97 -0.90
CA ILE A 364 2.57 -18.51 -0.68
C ILE A 364 1.24 -17.90 -1.13
N TRP A 365 0.57 -18.52 -2.11
CA TRP A 365 -0.71 -18.07 -2.66
C TRP A 365 -1.92 -18.47 -1.80
N ASN A 366 -1.75 -19.40 -0.86
CA ASN A 366 -2.86 -19.91 -0.08
C ASN A 366 -3.49 -18.81 0.78
N ASN A 367 -4.81 -18.67 0.68
CA ASN A 367 -5.61 -17.66 1.36
C ASN A 367 -5.26 -16.20 0.95
N TYR A 368 -4.56 -16.01 -0.17
CA TYR A 368 -4.32 -14.68 -0.70
C TYR A 368 -5.61 -14.10 -1.29
N GLN A 369 -5.97 -12.90 -0.82
CA GLN A 369 -7.17 -12.18 -1.25
C GLN A 369 -6.78 -11.11 -2.27
N ILE A 370 -7.22 -11.28 -3.51
CA ILE A 370 -7.07 -10.26 -4.56
C ILE A 370 -8.02 -9.08 -4.23
N PRO A 371 -7.62 -7.82 -4.51
CA PRO A 371 -8.52 -6.67 -4.45
C PRO A 371 -9.81 -6.89 -5.23
N TYR A 372 -10.88 -6.17 -4.91
CA TYR A 372 -12.12 -6.25 -5.67
C TYR A 372 -12.12 -5.29 -6.87
N LEU A 373 -12.96 -5.57 -7.87
CA LEU A 373 -13.21 -4.66 -9.00
C LEU A 373 -14.51 -3.88 -8.74
N GLN A 374 -14.45 -2.56 -8.83
CA GLN A 374 -15.66 -1.71 -8.80
C GLN A 374 -16.20 -1.56 -10.22
N VAL A 375 -17.48 -1.85 -10.41
CA VAL A 375 -18.16 -1.75 -11.70
C VAL A 375 -19.39 -0.86 -11.56
N GLN A 376 -19.49 0.16 -12.40
CA GLN A 376 -20.70 0.95 -12.58
C GLN A 376 -21.37 0.53 -13.89
N ALA A 377 -22.53 -0.11 -13.78
CA ALA A 377 -23.41 -0.40 -14.89
C ALA A 377 -24.27 0.83 -15.17
N LYS A 378 -24.15 1.39 -16.37
CA LYS A 378 -24.95 2.53 -16.84
C LYS A 378 -26.22 2.02 -17.48
N ASP A 379 -27.35 2.38 -16.86
CA ASP A 379 -28.67 2.08 -17.38
C ASP A 379 -28.85 2.78 -18.73
N LYS A 380 -29.50 2.07 -19.65
CA LYS A 380 -29.90 2.66 -20.91
C LYS A 380 -31.42 2.68 -21.00
N GLU A 381 -31.94 3.91 -21.03
CA GLU A 381 -33.35 4.15 -21.31
C GLU A 381 -33.85 3.31 -22.49
N THR A 382 -34.74 2.39 -22.15
CA THR A 382 -35.41 1.48 -23.04
C THR A 382 -36.91 1.78 -22.97
N SER A 383 -37.51 2.04 -24.13
CA SER A 383 -38.97 2.14 -24.23
C SER A 383 -39.56 0.73 -24.37
N ILE A 384 -40.52 0.39 -23.52
CA ILE A 384 -41.19 -0.91 -23.53
C ILE A 384 -42.64 -0.73 -24.03
N CYS A 385 -43.05 -1.58 -24.97
CA CYS A 385 -44.44 -1.74 -25.35
C CYS A 385 -44.92 -3.08 -24.78
N SER A 386 -46.12 -3.11 -24.20
CA SER A 386 -46.70 -4.34 -23.67
C SER A 386 -48.18 -4.42 -24.01
N CYS A 387 -48.73 -5.62 -24.07
CA CYS A 387 -50.18 -5.78 -24.10
C CYS A 387 -50.59 -7.07 -23.41
N VAL A 388 -51.34 -6.94 -22.31
CA VAL A 388 -51.55 -8.04 -21.34
C VAL A 388 -53.03 -8.27 -21.09
N GLY A 389 -53.42 -9.53 -20.85
CA GLY A 389 -54.77 -9.91 -20.44
C GLY A 389 -55.83 -9.62 -21.51
N ASP A 390 -56.89 -8.94 -21.11
CA ASP A 390 -57.96 -8.41 -21.96
C ASP A 390 -57.53 -7.08 -22.60
N PRO A 391 -56.98 -7.10 -23.84
CA PRO A 391 -55.71 -6.50 -24.17
C PRO A 391 -55.57 -5.06 -23.65
N HIS A 392 -54.90 -4.94 -22.50
CA HIS A 392 -54.44 -3.68 -21.94
C HIS A 392 -53.08 -3.37 -22.55
N CYS A 393 -53.07 -2.54 -23.59
CA CYS A 393 -51.87 -2.23 -24.33
C CYS A 393 -51.23 -0.91 -23.83
N ILE A 394 -49.91 -0.92 -23.68
CA ILE A 394 -49.07 0.22 -23.34
C ILE A 394 -48.12 0.47 -24.51
N THR A 395 -48.13 1.69 -25.06
CA THR A 395 -47.26 2.10 -26.18
C THR A 395 -45.87 2.51 -25.69
N LEU A 396 -44.89 2.53 -26.60
CA LEU A 396 -43.50 2.95 -26.33
C LEU A 396 -43.36 4.38 -25.75
N ASP A 397 -44.32 5.27 -26.02
CA ASP A 397 -44.31 6.69 -25.64
C ASP A 397 -44.71 6.95 -24.16
N GLN A 398 -44.59 5.97 -23.27
CA GLN A 398 -45.11 6.04 -21.89
C GLN A 398 -44.54 7.22 -21.06
N ASN A 399 -43.41 7.80 -21.46
CA ASN A 399 -42.81 8.95 -20.78
C ASN A 399 -43.60 10.26 -20.96
N ASN A 400 -44.60 10.31 -21.85
CA ASN A 400 -45.43 11.49 -22.07
C ASN A 400 -46.77 11.39 -21.33
N ALA A 401 -46.79 11.88 -20.08
CA ALA A 401 -47.95 12.38 -19.33
C ALA A 401 -49.33 11.79 -19.73
N GLY A 402 -49.60 10.54 -19.34
CA GLY A 402 -50.96 10.05 -19.08
C GLY A 402 -51.81 9.57 -20.26
N LYS A 403 -51.26 9.31 -21.45
CA LYS A 403 -52.04 8.84 -22.63
C LYS A 403 -51.53 7.57 -23.33
N SER A 404 -50.66 6.81 -22.70
CA SER A 404 -49.95 5.72 -23.40
C SER A 404 -50.55 4.33 -23.16
N ALA A 405 -51.70 4.23 -22.49
CA ALA A 405 -52.43 2.99 -22.26
C ALA A 405 -53.79 3.01 -22.97
N TYR A 406 -54.13 1.95 -23.68
CA TYR A 406 -55.44 1.77 -24.31
C TYR A 406 -55.91 0.30 -24.23
N HIS A 407 -57.22 0.10 -24.32
CA HIS A 407 -57.81 -1.25 -24.37
C HIS A 407 -58.17 -1.62 -25.80
N TYR A 408 -57.91 -2.86 -26.19
CA TYR A 408 -58.16 -3.32 -27.55
C TYR A 408 -58.86 -4.68 -27.58
N PHE A 409 -60.20 -4.66 -27.66
CA PHE A 409 -61.05 -5.85 -27.54
C PHE A 409 -61.48 -6.48 -28.88
N LYS A 410 -60.74 -6.23 -29.98
CA LYS A 410 -61.08 -6.83 -31.28
C LYS A 410 -60.45 -8.21 -31.42
N VAL A 411 -61.15 -9.14 -32.05
CA VAL A 411 -60.66 -10.47 -32.43
C VAL A 411 -59.93 -10.37 -33.76
N GLY A 412 -58.74 -10.95 -33.87
CA GLY A 412 -57.98 -10.96 -35.11
C GLY A 412 -56.48 -11.03 -34.89
N GLU A 413 -55.74 -10.78 -35.96
CA GLU A 413 -54.29 -10.66 -35.97
C GLU A 413 -53.92 -9.19 -36.17
N PHE A 414 -53.01 -8.69 -35.35
CA PHE A 414 -52.67 -7.28 -35.28
C PHE A 414 -51.16 -7.09 -35.24
N LEU A 415 -50.71 -6.09 -35.99
CA LEU A 415 -49.32 -5.63 -35.95
C LEU A 415 -49.11 -4.81 -34.68
N MET A 416 -48.33 -5.35 -33.75
CA MET A 416 -48.01 -4.71 -32.47
C MET A 416 -46.86 -3.72 -32.62
N TYR A 417 -45.84 -4.11 -33.39
CA TYR A 417 -44.67 -3.27 -33.64
C TYR A 417 -44.11 -3.55 -35.02
N LYS A 418 -43.65 -2.50 -35.69
CA LYS A 418 -42.88 -2.60 -36.93
C LYS A 418 -41.75 -1.59 -36.89
N SER A 419 -40.53 -2.09 -37.04
CA SER A 419 -39.37 -1.22 -37.18
C SER A 419 -39.41 -0.51 -38.53
N THR A 420 -39.08 0.78 -38.52
CA THR A 420 -38.88 1.57 -39.74
C THR A 420 -37.45 1.50 -40.26
N SER A 421 -36.50 1.01 -39.44
CA SER A 421 -35.07 1.00 -39.74
C SER A 421 -34.54 -0.37 -40.17
N ARG A 422 -35.23 -1.46 -39.80
CA ARG A 422 -34.87 -2.83 -40.19
C ARG A 422 -36.11 -3.68 -40.43
N PRO A 423 -36.02 -4.80 -41.16
CA PRO A 423 -37.17 -5.66 -41.46
C PRO A 423 -37.59 -6.49 -40.23
N PHE A 424 -38.01 -5.80 -39.16
CA PHE A 424 -38.45 -6.39 -37.91
C PHE A 424 -39.91 -6.03 -37.61
N GLU A 425 -40.71 -7.02 -37.24
CA GLU A 425 -42.10 -6.82 -36.84
C GLU A 425 -42.57 -7.85 -35.82
N VAL A 426 -43.50 -7.42 -34.97
CA VAL A 426 -44.15 -8.25 -33.97
C VAL A 426 -45.65 -8.20 -34.21
N HIS A 427 -46.26 -9.36 -34.38
CA HIS A 427 -47.69 -9.54 -34.54
C HIS A 427 -48.25 -10.25 -33.31
N ALA A 428 -49.45 -9.87 -32.87
CA ALA A 428 -50.20 -10.55 -31.83
C ALA A 428 -51.56 -10.99 -32.36
N ARG A 429 -52.03 -12.15 -31.90
CA ARG A 429 -53.35 -12.68 -32.21
C ARG A 429 -54.21 -12.68 -30.96
N THR A 430 -55.44 -12.19 -31.11
CA THR A 430 -56.44 -12.16 -30.04
C THR A 430 -57.65 -13.02 -30.39
N VAL A 431 -58.21 -13.68 -29.38
CA VAL A 431 -59.43 -14.49 -29.47
C VAL A 431 -60.39 -14.12 -28.35
N THR A 432 -61.68 -14.43 -28.50
CA THR A 432 -62.66 -14.22 -27.42
C THR A 432 -62.37 -15.16 -26.26
N CYS A 433 -62.10 -14.60 -25.07
CA CYS A 433 -61.85 -15.38 -23.86
C CYS A 433 -63.02 -15.33 -22.86
N ASN A 434 -63.90 -14.32 -22.94
CA ASN A 434 -65.15 -14.31 -22.20
C ASN A 434 -66.32 -13.91 -23.12
N LYS A 435 -67.20 -14.89 -23.40
CA LYS A 435 -68.36 -14.70 -24.28
C LYS A 435 -69.45 -13.80 -23.68
N ALA A 436 -69.53 -13.70 -22.35
CA ALA A 436 -70.55 -12.91 -21.66
C ALA A 436 -70.19 -11.41 -21.60
N SER A 437 -68.90 -11.08 -21.45
CA SER A 437 -68.42 -9.68 -21.43
C SER A 437 -67.93 -9.19 -22.79
N GLY A 438 -67.79 -10.07 -23.80
CA GLY A 438 -67.18 -9.73 -25.09
C GLY A 438 -65.67 -9.50 -25.02
N ALA A 439 -65.02 -9.83 -23.90
CA ALA A 439 -63.58 -9.65 -23.74
C ALA A 439 -62.79 -10.60 -24.64
N THR A 440 -61.75 -10.04 -25.27
CA THR A 440 -60.74 -10.81 -26.01
C THR A 440 -59.51 -11.00 -25.14
N CYS A 441 -58.63 -11.93 -25.49
CA CYS A 441 -57.35 -12.14 -24.84
C CYS A 441 -56.27 -12.44 -25.89
N ASN A 442 -55.03 -12.05 -25.63
CA ASN A 442 -53.88 -12.44 -26.45
C ASN A 442 -53.67 -13.97 -26.35
N CYS A 443 -53.53 -14.65 -27.49
CA CYS A 443 -53.35 -16.10 -27.53
C CYS A 443 -52.17 -16.56 -28.39
N ALA A 444 -51.60 -15.71 -29.26
CA ALA A 444 -50.36 -16.00 -29.95
C ALA A 444 -49.57 -14.72 -30.22
N VAL A 445 -48.25 -14.87 -30.36
CA VAL A 445 -47.33 -13.82 -30.80
C VAL A 445 -46.41 -14.38 -31.87
N ALA A 446 -46.15 -13.58 -32.90
CA ALA A 446 -45.18 -13.90 -33.94
C ALA A 446 -44.19 -12.73 -34.07
N ALA A 447 -42.91 -12.98 -33.88
CA ALA A 447 -41.84 -12.03 -34.12
C ALA A 447 -41.09 -12.43 -35.40
N ARG A 448 -40.82 -11.47 -36.28
CA ARG A 448 -40.04 -11.67 -37.51
C ARG A 448 -38.86 -10.71 -37.54
N GLU A 449 -37.67 -11.21 -37.83
CA GLU A 449 -36.46 -10.43 -38.13
C GLU A 449 -35.90 -10.91 -39.48
N GLY A 450 -36.04 -10.09 -40.52
CA GLY A 450 -35.69 -10.47 -41.88
C GLY A 450 -36.50 -11.67 -42.37
N ASN A 451 -35.82 -12.79 -42.60
CA ASN A 451 -36.40 -14.06 -43.03
C ASN A 451 -36.70 -15.02 -41.87
N ASP A 452 -36.24 -14.71 -40.66
CA ASP A 452 -36.43 -15.57 -39.48
C ASP A 452 -37.72 -15.17 -38.76
N GLN A 453 -38.53 -16.17 -38.40
CA GLN A 453 -39.77 -15.98 -37.66
C GLN A 453 -39.83 -16.93 -36.46
N VAL A 454 -40.20 -16.38 -35.30
CA VAL A 454 -40.54 -17.14 -34.09
C VAL A 454 -42.03 -16.94 -33.82
N ILE A 455 -42.79 -18.02 -33.69
CA ILE A 455 -44.21 -17.99 -33.35
C ILE A 455 -44.43 -18.77 -32.07
N ILE A 456 -45.09 -18.14 -31.11
CA ILE A 456 -45.56 -18.75 -29.86
C ILE A 456 -47.09 -18.73 -29.91
N ASP A 457 -47.71 -19.91 -29.96
CA ASP A 457 -49.15 -20.07 -30.22
C ASP A 457 -49.83 -20.93 -29.15
N LEU A 458 -50.85 -20.35 -28.52
CA LEU A 458 -51.77 -20.98 -27.57
C LEU A 458 -53.24 -20.92 -28.05
N CYS A 459 -53.53 -20.36 -29.22
CA CYS A 459 -54.89 -20.08 -29.69
C CYS A 459 -55.73 -21.34 -29.96
N HIS A 460 -55.07 -22.48 -30.18
CA HIS A 460 -55.72 -23.73 -30.60
C HIS A 460 -55.96 -24.74 -29.46
N HIS A 461 -55.76 -24.33 -28.20
CA HIS A 461 -55.83 -25.21 -27.05
C HIS A 461 -57.15 -25.06 -26.26
N GLY A 462 -57.68 -26.18 -25.74
CA GLY A 462 -58.84 -26.18 -24.85
C GLY A 462 -58.50 -25.64 -23.45
N TRP A 463 -59.50 -25.12 -22.73
CA TRP A 463 -59.34 -24.60 -21.36
C TRP A 463 -58.61 -25.62 -20.47
N GLY A 464 -57.44 -25.25 -19.92
CA GLY A 464 -56.63 -26.08 -19.01
C GLY A 464 -55.26 -26.54 -19.54
N GLN A 465 -54.93 -26.32 -20.81
CA GLN A 465 -53.56 -26.53 -21.32
C GLN A 465 -52.73 -25.23 -21.23
N THR A 466 -51.55 -25.30 -20.63
CA THR A 466 -50.68 -24.14 -20.34
C THR A 466 -49.41 -24.10 -21.17
N TYR A 467 -49.20 -25.05 -22.09
CA TYR A 467 -47.97 -25.17 -22.86
C TYR A 467 -48.13 -24.59 -24.27
N PRO A 468 -47.41 -23.51 -24.64
CA PRO A 468 -47.47 -22.93 -25.97
C PRO A 468 -46.81 -23.84 -27.01
N ARG A 469 -47.35 -23.84 -28.23
CA ARG A 469 -46.63 -24.35 -29.40
C ARG A 469 -45.65 -23.28 -29.85
N VAL A 470 -44.36 -23.62 -29.88
CA VAL A 470 -43.34 -22.73 -30.41
C VAL A 470 -42.81 -23.28 -31.72
N SER A 471 -42.81 -22.45 -32.74
CA SER A 471 -42.28 -22.78 -34.06
C SER A 471 -41.31 -21.70 -34.51
N ILE A 472 -40.23 -22.14 -35.14
CA ILE A 472 -39.21 -21.25 -35.68
C ILE A 472 -38.98 -21.61 -37.13
N GLN A 473 -38.99 -20.61 -38.01
CA GLN A 473 -38.89 -20.78 -39.46
C GLN A 473 -37.95 -19.74 -40.06
N PRO A 474 -37.09 -20.10 -41.04
CA PRO A 474 -36.71 -21.47 -41.41
C PRO A 474 -35.95 -22.19 -40.28
N LYS A 475 -35.75 -23.52 -40.35
CA LYS A 475 -35.02 -24.28 -39.31
C LYS A 475 -33.56 -23.82 -39.13
N ASP A 476 -32.94 -23.35 -40.21
CA ASP A 476 -31.60 -22.77 -40.22
C ASP A 476 -31.74 -21.25 -40.20
N HIS A 477 -31.51 -20.63 -39.04
CA HIS A 477 -31.70 -19.19 -38.86
C HIS A 477 -30.52 -18.38 -39.43
N SER A 478 -30.78 -17.11 -39.74
CA SER A 478 -29.79 -16.18 -40.26
C SER A 478 -28.70 -15.87 -39.22
N GLN A 479 -27.48 -15.53 -39.66
CA GLN A 479 -26.38 -15.15 -38.76
C GLN A 479 -26.80 -13.98 -37.85
N GLY A 480 -26.71 -14.18 -36.53
CA GLY A 480 -27.10 -13.20 -35.51
C GLY A 480 -28.39 -13.53 -34.75
N THR A 481 -29.22 -14.46 -35.26
CA THR A 481 -30.40 -14.97 -34.56
C THR A 481 -29.99 -16.11 -33.62
N VAL A 482 -30.10 -15.90 -32.30
CA VAL A 482 -29.75 -16.91 -31.28
C VAL A 482 -30.99 -17.29 -30.49
N VAL A 483 -31.30 -18.58 -30.42
CA VAL A 483 -32.35 -19.15 -29.59
C VAL A 483 -31.69 -19.86 -28.41
N GLN A 484 -31.77 -19.29 -27.21
CA GLN A 484 -31.22 -19.91 -26.01
C GLN A 484 -32.20 -20.97 -25.48
N LYS A 485 -31.67 -22.15 -25.14
CA LYS A 485 -32.40 -23.29 -24.56
C LYS A 485 -31.72 -23.67 -23.24
N ASP A 486 -32.44 -24.25 -22.30
CA ASP A 486 -31.84 -24.68 -21.03
C ASP A 486 -30.85 -25.87 -21.20
N PRO A 487 -30.02 -26.17 -20.18
CA PRO A 487 -29.05 -27.27 -20.23
C PRO A 487 -29.64 -28.68 -20.35
N GLN A 488 -30.94 -28.87 -20.08
CA GLN A 488 -31.64 -30.14 -20.23
C GLN A 488 -32.35 -30.27 -21.59
N GLY A 489 -32.21 -29.28 -22.48
CA GLY A 489 -32.88 -29.24 -23.78
C GLY A 489 -34.38 -28.95 -23.68
N HIS A 490 -34.88 -28.62 -22.48
CA HIS A 490 -36.25 -28.18 -22.29
C HIS A 490 -36.35 -26.69 -22.61
N THR A 491 -37.49 -26.31 -23.18
CA THR A 491 -37.77 -24.92 -23.50
C THR A 491 -38.69 -24.36 -22.41
N TYR A 492 -38.11 -23.65 -21.45
CA TYR A 492 -38.86 -22.86 -20.47
C TYR A 492 -38.73 -21.38 -20.81
N TYR A 493 -39.83 -20.63 -20.65
CA TYR A 493 -39.89 -19.21 -20.97
C TYR A 493 -40.20 -18.45 -19.67
N THR A 494 -39.29 -17.57 -19.24
CA THR A 494 -39.63 -16.41 -18.38
C THR A 494 -39.76 -15.18 -19.23
#